data_AF-A0AA89ACL8-F1
#
_entry.id   AF-A0AA89ACL8-F1
#
_cell.length_a   1.000
_cell.length_b   1.000
_cell.length_c   1.000
_cell.angle_alpha   90.00
_cell.angle_beta   90.00
_cell.angle_gamma   90.00
#
_symmetry.space_group_name_H-M   'P 1'
#
loop_
_entity.id
_entity.type
_entity.pdbx_description
1 polymer ?
#
loop_
_entity_poly.entity_id
_entity_poly.type
_entity_poly.pdbx_seq_one_letter_code
_entity_poly.pdbx_strand_id
1 'polypeptide(L)'
;MLAYSLIAMISDNIKRKVKKKLNNIEKRVEKGELEVEEGYKLFQQFEDKMVLECAKQMEAQGFPEFYETVVPDRKKDIDDPPGEGPILRWQTRVVFAPGGDAWHPKNRKVKLGVTVKELELSNHQFHRLRDLAGKRYHPGKDELMITSERCEHREENRKDCLRTLLSLIEEAGKANKLVEEARTSYVKERLRANPSFMQRLQAKRTGMRVSTGLPA
;
A
#
# COMPACT_ATOMS: atom_id res chain seq x y z
N MET A 1 25.41 2.70 -23.22
CA MET A 1 24.21 2.84 -24.07
C MET A 1 23.47 4.17 -23.88
N LEU A 2 23.50 4.82 -22.71
CA LEU A 2 22.82 6.10 -22.48
C LEU A 2 23.43 7.31 -23.24
N ALA A 3 24.73 7.27 -23.56
CA ALA A 3 25.37 8.32 -24.36
C ALA A 3 24.91 8.33 -25.82
N TYR A 4 24.60 7.15 -26.39
CA TYR A 4 24.13 7.03 -27.78
C TYR A 4 22.64 7.42 -27.93
N SER A 5 21.82 7.27 -26.89
CA SER A 5 20.43 7.74 -26.91
C SER A 5 20.33 9.27 -26.80
N LEU A 6 21.26 9.92 -26.09
CA LEU A 6 21.30 11.39 -25.99
C LEU A 6 21.61 12.05 -27.34
N ILE A 7 22.53 11.44 -28.12
CA ILE A 7 22.92 11.93 -29.46
C ILE A 7 21.77 11.77 -30.48
N ALA A 8 20.91 10.77 -30.31
CA ALA A 8 19.73 10.58 -31.16
C ALA A 8 18.69 11.70 -30.98
N MET A 9 18.54 12.25 -29.75
CA MET A 9 17.62 13.35 -29.42
C MET A 9 18.16 14.76 -29.71
N ILE A 10 19.35 14.90 -30.28
CA ILE A 10 19.83 16.22 -30.68
C ILE A 10 19.15 16.59 -32.01
N SER A 11 18.36 17.68 -31.98
CA SER A 11 17.64 18.23 -33.14
C SER A 11 18.52 18.26 -34.39
N ASP A 12 18.00 17.82 -35.54
CA ASP A 12 18.74 17.75 -36.81
C ASP A 12 19.34 19.10 -37.25
N ASN A 13 18.79 20.21 -36.75
CA ASN A 13 19.32 21.55 -36.93
C ASN A 13 20.71 21.72 -36.27
N ILE A 14 20.87 21.21 -35.05
CA ILE A 14 22.13 21.27 -34.29
C ILE A 14 23.20 20.42 -34.97
N LYS A 15 22.86 19.21 -35.44
CA LYS A 15 23.78 18.34 -36.20
C LYS A 15 24.31 19.02 -37.47
N ARG A 16 23.46 19.75 -38.20
CA ARG A 16 23.89 20.52 -39.40
C ARG A 16 24.82 21.68 -39.04
N LYS A 17 24.58 22.37 -37.92
CA LYS A 17 25.44 23.49 -37.45
C LYS A 17 26.83 22.99 -37.04
N VAL A 18 26.90 21.89 -36.29
CA VAL A 18 28.17 21.26 -35.88
C VAL A 18 28.97 20.81 -37.11
N LYS A 19 28.32 20.14 -38.07
CA LYS A 19 28.99 19.68 -39.31
C LYS A 19 29.53 20.85 -40.14
N LYS A 20 28.79 21.97 -40.26
CA LYS A 20 29.27 23.16 -40.97
C LYS A 20 30.48 23.81 -40.29
N LYS A 21 30.50 23.84 -38.95
CA LYS A 21 31.60 24.44 -38.18
C LYS A 21 32.86 23.56 -38.24
N LEU A 22 32.69 22.25 -38.15
CA LEU A 22 33.77 21.28 -38.31
C LEU A 22 34.41 21.38 -39.70
N ASN A 23 33.61 21.36 -40.77
CA ASN A 23 34.12 21.54 -42.14
C ASN A 23 34.78 22.92 -42.38
N ASN A 24 34.44 23.95 -41.58
CA ASN A 24 35.08 25.27 -41.66
C ASN A 24 36.42 25.29 -40.94
N ILE A 25 36.52 24.66 -39.77
CA ILE A 25 37.77 24.53 -39.01
C ILE A 25 38.75 23.65 -39.78
N GLU A 26 38.28 22.53 -40.32
CA GLU A 26 39.06 21.62 -41.17
C GLU A 26 39.65 22.35 -42.39
N LYS A 27 38.85 23.14 -43.12
CA LYS A 27 39.33 23.97 -44.24
C LYS A 27 40.35 25.04 -43.84
N ARG A 28 40.35 25.51 -42.59
CA ARG A 28 41.30 26.51 -42.09
C ARG A 28 42.61 25.86 -41.64
N VAL A 29 42.53 24.64 -41.11
CA VAL A 29 43.69 23.78 -40.80
C VAL A 29 44.36 23.31 -42.10
N GLU A 30 43.60 22.89 -43.11
CA GLU A 30 44.12 22.50 -44.43
C GLU A 30 44.79 23.65 -45.19
N LYS A 31 44.33 24.89 -44.97
CA LYS A 31 44.96 26.11 -45.52
C LYS A 31 46.21 26.56 -44.76
N GLY A 32 46.56 25.90 -43.65
CA GLY A 32 47.72 26.23 -42.82
C GLY A 32 47.57 27.50 -41.99
N GLU A 33 46.34 28.02 -41.83
CA GLU A 33 46.07 29.23 -41.04
C GLU A 33 45.90 28.96 -39.54
N LEU A 34 45.83 27.69 -39.14
CA LEU A 34 45.59 27.26 -37.77
C LEU A 34 46.27 25.92 -37.50
N GLU A 35 46.98 25.82 -36.37
CA GLU A 35 47.50 24.54 -35.91
C GLU A 35 46.36 23.61 -35.45
N VAL A 36 46.59 22.31 -35.58
CA VAL A 36 45.60 21.26 -35.27
C VAL A 36 45.10 21.36 -33.83
N GLU A 37 45.96 21.73 -32.88
CA GLU A 37 45.61 21.90 -31.47
C GLU A 37 44.72 23.13 -31.22
N GLU A 38 44.97 24.23 -31.92
CA GLU A 38 44.15 25.44 -31.83
C GLU A 38 42.77 25.21 -32.47
N GLY A 39 42.73 24.47 -33.57
CA GLY A 39 41.49 24.02 -34.20
C GLY A 39 40.62 23.16 -33.27
N TYR A 40 41.25 22.28 -32.50
CA TYR A 40 40.56 21.44 -31.52
C TYR A 40 40.01 22.26 -30.35
N LYS A 41 40.77 23.19 -29.80
CA LYS A 41 40.31 24.10 -28.73
C LYS A 41 39.12 24.97 -29.18
N LEU A 42 39.17 25.48 -30.40
CA LEU A 42 38.07 26.24 -31.00
C LEU A 42 36.81 25.40 -31.20
N PHE A 43 36.97 24.11 -31.53
CA PHE A 43 35.85 23.19 -31.65
C PHE A 43 35.26 22.83 -30.28
N GLN A 44 36.09 22.59 -29.28
CA GLN A 44 35.64 22.30 -27.92
C GLN A 44 34.85 23.46 -27.30
N GLN A 45 35.33 24.70 -27.46
CA GLN A 45 34.59 25.91 -27.04
C GLN A 45 33.24 26.04 -27.78
N PHE A 46 33.19 25.58 -29.03
CA PHE A 46 31.96 25.57 -29.80
C PHE A 46 31.00 24.48 -29.31
N GLU A 47 31.47 23.28 -28.98
CA GLU A 47 30.66 22.22 -28.37
C GLU A 47 30.07 22.66 -27.03
N ASP A 48 30.88 23.22 -26.14
CA ASP A 48 30.42 23.74 -24.83
C ASP A 48 29.34 24.81 -25.01
N LYS A 49 29.51 25.71 -25.97
CA LYS A 49 28.51 26.73 -26.30
C LYS A 49 27.21 26.12 -26.85
N MET A 50 27.31 25.08 -27.67
CA MET A 50 26.14 24.41 -28.24
C MET A 50 25.37 23.60 -27.21
N VAL A 51 26.05 22.99 -26.24
CA VAL A 51 25.41 22.32 -25.09
C VAL A 51 24.64 23.32 -24.24
N LEU A 52 25.21 24.51 -23.99
CA LEU A 52 24.52 25.59 -23.27
C LEU A 52 23.30 26.14 -24.02
N GLU A 53 23.40 26.31 -25.34
CA GLU A 53 22.23 26.70 -26.16
C GLU A 53 21.15 25.61 -26.17
N CYS A 54 21.53 24.33 -26.23
CA CYS A 54 20.59 23.22 -26.14
C CYS A 54 19.91 23.13 -24.77
N ALA A 55 20.66 23.36 -23.68
CA ALA A 55 20.11 23.39 -22.31
C ALA A 55 19.09 24.53 -22.16
N LYS A 56 19.42 25.73 -22.66
CA LYS A 56 18.49 26.87 -22.67
C LYS A 56 17.26 26.62 -23.54
N GLN A 57 17.42 25.92 -24.67
CA GLN A 57 16.30 25.55 -25.53
C GLN A 57 15.41 24.48 -24.87
N MET A 58 15.98 23.52 -24.15
CA MET A 58 15.20 22.55 -23.36
C MET A 58 14.48 23.21 -22.18
N GLU A 59 15.08 24.20 -21.53
CA GLU A 59 14.42 24.99 -20.49
C GLU A 59 13.29 25.87 -21.07
N ALA A 60 13.49 26.45 -22.26
CA ALA A 60 12.52 27.35 -22.90
C ALA A 60 11.38 26.62 -23.64
N GLN A 61 11.62 25.44 -24.22
CA GLN A 61 10.56 24.59 -24.78
C GLN A 61 9.75 23.87 -23.71
N GLY A 62 10.19 23.90 -22.45
CA GLY A 62 9.69 23.00 -21.43
C GLY A 62 10.08 21.56 -21.74
N PHE A 63 10.09 20.70 -20.73
CA PHE A 63 10.28 19.26 -20.96
C PHE A 63 9.28 18.78 -22.02
N PRO A 64 9.70 18.05 -23.07
CA PRO A 64 8.74 17.36 -23.90
C PRO A 64 7.87 16.51 -22.99
N GLU A 65 6.55 16.63 -23.12
CA GLU A 65 5.55 15.89 -22.35
C GLU A 65 5.67 14.39 -22.66
N PHE A 66 6.72 13.74 -22.16
CA PHE A 66 6.81 12.28 -22.03
C PHE A 66 6.15 11.80 -20.73
N TYR A 67 5.14 12.54 -20.25
CA TYR A 67 4.30 12.14 -19.14
C TYR A 67 2.82 12.46 -19.38
N GLU A 68 2.32 12.33 -20.61
CA GLU A 68 0.89 12.02 -20.78
C GLU A 68 0.62 10.56 -20.34
N THR A 69 0.68 10.35 -19.02
CA THR A 69 0.00 9.30 -18.21
C THR A 69 0.52 9.24 -16.77
N VAL A 70 1.35 10.18 -16.31
CA VAL A 70 1.56 10.34 -14.86
C VAL A 70 1.61 11.82 -14.54
N VAL A 71 0.43 12.41 -14.39
CA VAL A 71 0.27 13.67 -13.65
C VAL A 71 0.96 13.46 -12.30
N PRO A 72 1.96 14.27 -11.91
CA PRO A 72 2.44 14.24 -10.55
C PRO A 72 1.29 14.77 -9.70
N ASP A 73 0.62 13.85 -9.00
CA ASP A 73 -0.53 14.15 -8.20
C ASP A 73 -0.10 15.04 -7.02
N ARG A 74 -0.08 16.35 -7.28
CA ARG A 74 0.00 17.39 -6.26
C ARG A 74 -1.40 17.72 -5.73
N LYS A 75 -2.41 16.89 -6.02
CA LYS A 75 -3.67 16.99 -5.30
C LYS A 75 -3.41 16.53 -3.87
N LYS A 76 -3.60 17.48 -2.96
CA LYS A 76 -4.00 17.18 -1.58
C LYS A 76 -5.47 16.77 -1.51
N ASP A 77 -6.09 16.40 -2.63
CA ASP A 77 -7.40 15.82 -2.66
C ASP A 77 -7.19 14.33 -2.42
N ILE A 78 -7.03 14.02 -1.15
CA ILE A 78 -7.29 12.70 -0.62
C ILE A 78 -8.72 12.38 -1.07
N ASP A 79 -8.89 11.48 -2.04
CA ASP A 79 -10.20 10.96 -2.46
C ASP A 79 -10.91 10.20 -1.31
N ASP A 80 -10.25 10.03 -0.16
CA ASP A 80 -10.87 9.50 1.04
C ASP A 80 -11.82 10.54 1.66
N PRO A 81 -13.11 10.22 1.81
CA PRO A 81 -14.05 11.11 2.47
C PRO A 81 -13.57 11.44 3.89
N PRO A 82 -13.68 12.71 4.32
CA PRO A 82 -13.20 13.14 5.62
C PRO A 82 -14.10 12.54 6.71
N GLY A 83 -13.64 11.46 7.35
CA GLY A 83 -14.33 10.84 8.49
C GLY A 83 -14.26 9.31 8.51
N GLU A 84 -14.13 8.66 7.36
CA GLU A 84 -13.97 7.22 7.20
C GLU A 84 -12.62 6.94 6.54
N GLY A 85 -11.57 6.84 7.36
CA GLY A 85 -10.27 6.42 6.86
C GLY A 85 -10.34 4.99 6.34
N PRO A 86 -9.47 4.60 5.38
CA PRO A 86 -9.42 3.23 4.92
C PRO A 86 -9.09 2.28 6.09
N ILE A 87 -10.06 1.42 6.40
CA ILE A 87 -10.04 0.39 7.47
C ILE A 87 -8.75 -0.45 7.42
N LEU A 88 -8.23 -0.65 6.21
CA LEU A 88 -7.05 -1.44 5.92
C LEU A 88 -5.94 -0.55 5.34
N ARG A 89 -4.81 -0.50 6.05
CA ARG A 89 -3.59 0.17 5.62
C ARG A 89 -2.57 -0.86 5.14
N TRP A 90 -2.30 -0.87 3.85
CA TRP A 90 -1.31 -1.76 3.25
C TRP A 90 0.05 -1.09 3.13
N GLN A 91 1.10 -1.76 3.58
CA GLN A 91 2.48 -1.36 3.32
C GLN A 91 3.22 -2.48 2.61
N THR A 92 3.68 -2.19 1.40
CA THR A 92 4.48 -3.08 0.58
C THR A 92 5.86 -2.47 0.41
N ARG A 93 6.92 -3.26 0.57
CA ARG A 93 8.28 -2.82 0.26
C ARG A 93 8.64 -3.20 -1.17
N VAL A 94 9.09 -2.22 -1.94
CA VAL A 94 9.70 -2.41 -3.26
C VAL A 94 11.11 -1.85 -3.18
N VAL A 95 12.09 -2.73 -3.25
CA VAL A 95 13.51 -2.38 -3.38
C VAL A 95 13.87 -2.59 -4.84
N PHE A 96 14.32 -1.53 -5.48
CA PHE A 96 14.91 -1.58 -6.81
C PHE A 96 16.37 -2.00 -6.67
N ALA A 97 16.75 -3.07 -7.37
CA ALA A 97 18.14 -3.52 -7.41
C ALA A 97 18.94 -2.58 -8.35
N PRO A 98 20.15 -2.14 -7.97
CA PRO A 98 21.02 -1.35 -8.84
C PRO A 98 21.66 -2.26 -9.90
N GLY A 99 20.90 -2.61 -10.94
CA GLY A 99 21.35 -3.34 -12.13
C GLY A 99 20.88 -4.80 -12.20
N GLY A 100 20.18 -5.14 -13.30
CA GLY A 100 19.71 -6.49 -13.66
C GLY A 100 18.27 -6.84 -13.20
N ASP A 101 17.69 -7.90 -13.78
CA ASP A 101 16.43 -8.55 -13.38
C ASP A 101 16.53 -9.27 -12.01
N ALA A 102 17.43 -8.81 -11.14
CA ALA A 102 17.71 -9.45 -9.86
C ALA A 102 16.56 -9.20 -8.87
N TRP A 103 15.91 -10.29 -8.46
CA TRP A 103 14.84 -10.28 -7.47
C TRP A 103 15.38 -10.05 -6.06
N HIS A 104 14.77 -9.10 -5.31
CA HIS A 104 15.17 -8.79 -3.94
C HIS A 104 14.22 -9.48 -2.91
N PRO A 105 14.73 -10.25 -1.92
CA PRO A 105 13.89 -11.02 -1.00
C PRO A 105 12.98 -10.16 -0.11
N LYS A 106 13.38 -8.92 0.22
CA LYS A 106 12.52 -7.96 0.94
C LYS A 106 11.26 -7.53 0.15
N ASN A 107 11.15 -7.83 -1.14
CA ASN A 107 10.00 -7.45 -1.97
C ASN A 107 8.77 -8.35 -1.78
N ARG A 108 8.94 -9.50 -1.10
CA ARG A 108 7.83 -10.41 -0.72
C ARG A 108 7.06 -9.94 0.50
N LYS A 109 7.68 -9.11 1.36
CA LYS A 109 7.11 -8.67 2.63
C LYS A 109 5.92 -7.75 2.42
N VAL A 110 4.79 -8.13 3.00
CA VAL A 110 3.58 -7.31 3.06
C VAL A 110 3.22 -7.08 4.53
N LYS A 111 2.90 -5.83 4.87
CA LYS A 111 2.30 -5.49 6.17
C LYS A 111 0.90 -4.97 5.96
N LEU A 112 -0.02 -5.44 6.79
CA LEU A 112 -1.40 -5.02 6.88
C LEU A 112 -1.60 -4.40 8.26
N GLY A 113 -1.95 -3.12 8.31
CA GLY A 113 -2.44 -2.43 9.49
C GLY A 113 -3.96 -2.33 9.43
N VAL A 114 -4.64 -2.67 10.53
CA VAL A 114 -6.10 -2.57 10.63
C VAL A 114 -6.47 -1.79 11.87
N THR A 115 -7.29 -0.76 11.72
CA THR A 115 -7.85 -0.04 12.86
C THR A 115 -9.02 -0.84 13.43
N VAL A 116 -8.89 -1.38 14.64
CA VAL A 116 -9.93 -2.27 15.17
C VAL A 116 -11.22 -1.51 15.54
N LYS A 117 -11.10 -0.21 15.83
CA LYS A 117 -12.24 0.67 16.10
C LYS A 117 -13.17 0.82 14.89
N GLU A 118 -12.63 0.78 13.68
CA GLU A 118 -13.39 0.94 12.42
C GLU A 118 -14.06 -0.38 11.99
N LEU A 119 -13.76 -1.51 12.64
CA LEU A 119 -14.42 -2.81 12.37
C LEU A 119 -15.79 -2.95 13.05
N GLU A 120 -16.24 -1.95 13.82
CA GLU A 120 -17.53 -1.91 14.53
C GLU A 120 -17.86 -3.20 15.32
N LEU A 121 -16.84 -3.79 15.94
CA LEU A 121 -16.99 -5.01 16.72
C LEU A 121 -17.69 -4.75 18.05
N SER A 122 -18.48 -5.72 18.52
CA SER A 122 -19.03 -5.67 19.89
C SER A 122 -17.89 -5.69 20.92
N ASN A 123 -18.08 -5.04 22.08
CA ASN A 123 -17.06 -4.98 23.14
C ASN A 123 -16.47 -6.36 23.50
N HIS A 124 -17.31 -7.40 23.57
CA HIS A 124 -16.84 -8.77 23.87
C HIS A 124 -15.97 -9.37 22.76
N GLN A 125 -16.34 -9.11 21.50
CA GLN A 125 -15.57 -9.52 20.33
C GLN A 125 -14.24 -8.77 20.26
N PHE A 126 -14.25 -7.47 20.59
CA PHE A 126 -13.06 -6.64 20.65
C PHE A 126 -12.05 -7.17 21.68
N HIS A 127 -12.51 -7.45 22.91
CA HIS A 127 -11.64 -8.04 23.94
C HIS A 127 -11.06 -9.38 23.49
N ARG A 128 -11.90 -10.26 22.92
CA ARG A 128 -11.44 -11.54 22.39
C ARG A 128 -10.42 -11.37 21.26
N LEU A 129 -10.65 -10.46 20.34
CA LEU A 129 -9.74 -10.18 19.22
C LEU A 129 -8.40 -9.66 19.74
N ARG A 130 -8.41 -8.77 20.74
CA ARG A 130 -7.19 -8.27 21.40
C ARG A 130 -6.40 -9.42 22.04
N ASP A 131 -7.07 -10.34 22.70
CA ASP A 131 -6.44 -11.52 23.31
C ASP A 131 -5.83 -12.46 22.26
N LEU A 132 -6.53 -12.69 21.14
CA LEU A 132 -6.06 -13.53 20.02
C LEU A 132 -4.89 -12.88 19.26
N ALA A 133 -4.94 -11.56 19.09
CA ALA A 133 -3.89 -10.79 18.44
C ALA A 133 -2.61 -10.74 19.30
N GLY A 134 -2.76 -10.62 20.62
CA GLY A 134 -1.66 -10.54 21.57
C GLY A 134 -0.70 -9.41 21.22
N LYS A 135 0.58 -9.75 20.99
CA LYS A 135 1.66 -8.79 20.65
C LYS A 135 1.49 -8.11 19.28
N ARG A 136 0.60 -8.60 18.43
CA ARG A 136 0.31 -8.02 17.10
C ARG A 136 -0.56 -6.76 17.20
N TYR A 137 -1.24 -6.58 18.33
CA TYR A 137 -2.08 -5.41 18.58
C TYR A 137 -1.32 -4.33 19.33
N HIS A 138 -1.46 -3.08 18.88
CA HIS A 138 -0.85 -1.93 19.52
C HIS A 138 -1.91 -1.12 20.31
N PRO A 139 -1.94 -1.20 21.66
CA PRO A 139 -3.01 -0.61 22.46
C PRO A 139 -2.99 0.93 22.50
N GLY A 140 -1.90 1.59 22.11
CA GLY A 140 -1.84 3.06 22.07
C GLY A 140 -2.44 3.67 20.80
N LYS A 141 -2.49 2.91 19.70
CA LYS A 141 -3.01 3.37 18.39
C LYS A 141 -4.28 2.63 17.95
N ASP A 142 -4.66 1.59 18.69
CA ASP A 142 -5.71 0.64 18.33
C ASP A 142 -5.54 0.00 16.94
N GLU A 143 -4.28 -0.21 16.55
CA GLU A 143 -3.89 -0.80 15.28
C GLU A 143 -3.45 -2.26 15.46
N LEU A 144 -4.06 -3.17 14.70
CA LEU A 144 -3.62 -4.55 14.53
C LEU A 144 -2.64 -4.63 13.36
N MET A 145 -1.41 -5.08 13.60
CA MET A 145 -0.40 -5.27 12.57
C MET A 145 -0.22 -6.76 12.25
N ILE A 146 -0.56 -7.15 11.02
CA ILE A 146 -0.30 -8.48 10.47
C ILE A 146 0.79 -8.34 9.41
N THR A 147 1.86 -9.12 9.54
CA THR A 147 2.93 -9.16 8.55
C THR A 147 3.08 -10.58 8.05
N SER A 148 3.12 -10.77 6.73
CA SER A 148 3.43 -12.06 6.12
C SER A 148 4.63 -11.95 5.18
N GLU A 149 5.53 -12.91 5.31
CA GLU A 149 6.73 -13.12 4.51
C GLU A 149 6.88 -14.61 4.13
N ARG A 150 5.83 -15.40 4.32
CA ARG A 150 5.87 -16.86 4.22
C ARG A 150 5.91 -17.33 2.77
N CYS A 151 5.24 -16.60 1.89
CA CYS A 151 5.13 -16.92 0.48
C CYS A 151 6.24 -16.23 -0.34
N GLU A 152 6.55 -16.82 -1.50
CA GLU A 152 7.52 -16.30 -2.45
C GLU A 152 7.00 -15.04 -3.16
N HIS A 153 5.71 -15.04 -3.47
CA HIS A 153 5.05 -13.95 -4.15
C HIS A 153 4.37 -12.98 -3.20
N ARG A 154 4.46 -11.69 -3.53
CA ARG A 154 3.79 -10.61 -2.80
C ARG A 154 2.28 -10.80 -2.73
N GLU A 155 1.67 -11.20 -3.85
CA GLU A 155 0.22 -11.37 -3.92
C GLU A 155 -0.28 -12.52 -3.04
N GLU A 156 0.51 -13.57 -2.88
CA GLU A 156 0.20 -14.65 -1.95
C GLU A 156 0.30 -14.19 -0.51
N ASN A 157 1.35 -13.43 -0.15
CA ASN A 157 1.46 -12.83 1.18
C ASN A 157 0.32 -11.84 1.46
N ARG A 158 -0.17 -11.11 0.45
CA ARG A 158 -1.36 -10.25 0.58
C ARG A 158 -2.62 -11.06 0.89
N LYS A 159 -2.84 -12.16 0.18
CA LYS A 159 -3.95 -13.09 0.45
C LYS A 159 -3.83 -13.74 1.84
N ASP A 160 -2.62 -14.11 2.24
CA ASP A 160 -2.35 -14.71 3.55
C ASP A 160 -2.65 -13.74 4.72
N CYS A 161 -2.26 -12.47 4.58
CA CYS A 161 -2.63 -11.42 5.55
C CYS A 161 -4.16 -11.29 5.68
N LEU A 162 -4.90 -11.29 4.57
CA LEU A 162 -6.37 -11.22 4.59
C LEU A 162 -7.01 -12.47 5.21
N ARG A 163 -6.54 -13.67 4.87
CA ARG A 163 -7.03 -14.91 5.48
C ARG A 163 -6.83 -14.92 6.99
N THR A 164 -5.66 -14.46 7.44
CA THR A 164 -5.35 -14.34 8.87
C THR A 164 -6.28 -13.34 9.55
N LEU A 165 -6.52 -12.19 8.93
CA LEU A 165 -7.45 -11.18 9.45
C LEU A 165 -8.88 -11.74 9.58
N LEU A 166 -9.39 -12.38 8.53
CA LEU A 166 -10.73 -12.97 8.52
C LEU A 166 -10.88 -14.07 9.57
N SER A 167 -9.87 -14.91 9.72
CA SER A 167 -9.83 -15.96 10.76
C SER A 167 -9.90 -15.36 12.17
N LEU A 168 -9.16 -14.27 12.44
CA LEU A 168 -9.22 -13.57 13.72
C LEU A 168 -10.61 -12.96 13.98
N ILE A 169 -11.25 -12.38 12.96
CA ILE A 169 -12.60 -11.81 13.06
C ILE A 169 -13.63 -12.92 13.33
N GLU A 170 -13.54 -14.06 12.64
CA GLU A 170 -14.45 -15.19 12.84
C GLU A 170 -14.32 -15.77 14.26
N GLU A 171 -13.10 -15.95 14.74
CA GLU A 171 -12.85 -16.43 16.11
C GLU A 171 -13.33 -15.43 17.17
N ALA A 172 -13.10 -14.13 16.94
CA ALA A 172 -13.64 -13.08 17.80
C ALA A 172 -15.17 -13.08 17.79
N GLY A 173 -15.80 -13.36 16.65
CA GLY A 173 -17.24 -13.45 16.47
C GLY A 173 -17.92 -14.47 17.39
N LYS A 174 -17.22 -15.57 17.71
CA LYS A 174 -17.70 -16.64 18.60
C LYS A 174 -17.82 -16.17 20.07
N ALA A 175 -17.12 -15.10 20.47
CA ALA A 175 -17.13 -14.59 21.84
C ALA A 175 -18.52 -14.17 22.32
N ASN A 176 -19.33 -13.56 21.45
CA ASN A 176 -20.68 -13.13 21.83
C ASN A 176 -21.56 -14.31 22.25
N LYS A 177 -21.50 -15.43 21.53
CA LYS A 177 -22.26 -16.63 21.86
C LYS A 177 -21.83 -17.20 23.21
N LEU A 178 -20.52 -17.26 23.46
CA LEU A 178 -19.97 -17.73 24.74
C LEU A 178 -20.44 -16.86 25.92
N VAL A 179 -20.47 -15.54 25.74
CA VAL A 179 -20.95 -14.62 26.79
C VAL A 179 -22.44 -14.80 27.05
N GLU A 180 -23.27 -14.95 26.02
CA GLU A 180 -24.71 -15.20 26.17
C GLU A 180 -25.00 -16.57 26.81
N GLU A 181 -24.25 -17.60 26.44
CA GLU A 181 -24.33 -18.93 27.08
C GLU A 181 -23.96 -18.88 28.56
N ALA A 182 -22.91 -18.12 28.91
CA ALA A 182 -22.51 -17.92 30.31
C ALA A 182 -23.58 -17.15 31.10
N ARG A 183 -24.15 -16.08 30.53
CA ARG A 183 -25.24 -15.30 31.14
C ARG A 183 -26.48 -16.14 31.37
N THR A 184 -26.92 -16.88 30.36
CA THR A 184 -28.11 -17.74 30.47
C THR A 184 -27.91 -18.86 31.48
N SER A 185 -26.72 -19.46 31.55
CA SER A 185 -26.38 -20.47 32.55
C SER A 185 -26.40 -19.89 33.97
N TYR A 186 -25.76 -18.73 34.20
CA TYR A 186 -25.78 -18.04 35.48
C TYR A 186 -27.20 -17.68 35.94
N VAL A 187 -28.03 -17.14 35.04
CA VAL A 187 -29.42 -16.79 35.35
C VAL A 187 -30.24 -18.05 35.66
N LYS A 188 -30.08 -19.13 34.89
CA LYS A 188 -30.77 -20.41 35.15
C LYS A 188 -30.41 -20.97 36.52
N GLU A 189 -29.14 -20.93 36.90
CA GLU A 189 -28.67 -21.41 38.19
C GLU A 189 -29.25 -20.56 39.33
N ARG A 190 -29.21 -19.23 39.21
CA ARG A 190 -29.78 -18.30 40.19
C ARG A 190 -31.29 -18.42 40.32
N LEU A 191 -32.01 -18.66 39.23
CA LEU A 191 -33.45 -18.90 39.23
C LEU A 191 -33.82 -20.25 39.87
N ARG A 192 -33.02 -21.30 39.64
CA ARG A 192 -33.19 -22.60 40.33
C ARG A 192 -32.94 -22.50 41.82
N ALA A 193 -31.96 -21.69 42.23
CA ALA A 193 -31.67 -21.44 43.64
C ALA A 193 -32.77 -20.60 44.33
N ASN A 194 -33.66 -19.93 43.59
CA ASN A 194 -34.75 -19.14 44.16
C ASN A 194 -36.00 -20.01 44.41
N PRO A 195 -36.37 -20.30 45.67
CA PRO A 195 -37.49 -21.18 45.98
C PRO A 195 -38.84 -20.60 45.55
N SER A 196 -39.04 -19.29 45.67
CA SER A 196 -40.29 -18.62 45.25
C SER A 196 -40.53 -18.72 43.74
N PHE A 197 -39.45 -18.66 42.95
CA PHE A 197 -39.52 -18.83 41.51
C PHE A 197 -39.82 -20.29 41.13
N MET A 198 -39.18 -21.25 41.80
CA MET A 198 -39.41 -22.68 41.55
C MET A 198 -40.83 -23.11 41.88
N GLN A 199 -41.44 -22.57 42.95
CA GLN A 199 -42.85 -22.82 43.27
C GLN A 199 -43.79 -22.30 42.18
N ARG A 200 -43.57 -21.07 41.69
CA ARG A 200 -44.34 -20.51 40.56
C ARG A 200 -44.15 -21.34 39.28
N LEU A 201 -42.93 -21.80 39.02
CA LEU A 201 -42.62 -22.65 37.87
C LEU A 201 -43.36 -23.99 37.94
N GLN A 202 -43.38 -24.62 39.11
CA GLN A 202 -44.12 -25.87 39.36
C GLN A 202 -45.63 -25.66 39.17
N ALA A 203 -46.20 -24.61 39.76
CA ALA A 203 -47.61 -24.26 39.61
C ALA A 203 -48.02 -24.02 38.14
N LYS A 204 -47.16 -23.35 37.36
CA LYS A 204 -47.38 -23.16 35.92
C LYS A 204 -47.32 -24.48 35.15
N ARG A 205 -46.41 -25.38 35.53
CA ARG A 205 -46.24 -26.69 34.87
C ARG A 205 -47.40 -27.64 35.16
N THR A 206 -47.95 -27.62 36.38
CA THR A 206 -49.19 -28.35 36.72
C THR A 206 -50.40 -27.75 36.02
N GLY A 207 -50.55 -26.42 35.98
CA GLY A 207 -51.63 -25.75 35.24
C GLY A 207 -51.66 -26.09 33.74
N MET A 208 -50.50 -26.11 33.07
CA MET A 208 -50.39 -26.52 31.66
C MET A 208 -50.74 -27.99 31.40
N ARG A 209 -50.42 -28.90 32.35
CA ARG A 209 -50.78 -30.32 32.23
C ARG A 209 -52.29 -30.54 32.34
N VAL A 210 -52.95 -29.76 33.19
CA VAL A 210 -54.41 -29.82 33.36
C VAL A 210 -55.13 -29.26 32.13
N SER A 211 -54.59 -28.25 31.45
CA SER A 211 -55.20 -27.69 30.23
C SER A 211 -54.95 -28.51 28.95
N THR A 212 -53.94 -29.38 28.93
CA THR A 212 -53.62 -30.25 27.77
C THR A 212 -54.19 -31.67 27.89
N GLY A 213 -54.69 -32.05 29.07
CA GLY A 213 -55.46 -33.27 29.27
C GLY A 213 -56.96 -32.97 29.36
N LEU A 214 -57.62 -32.77 28.22
CA LEU A 214 -59.07 -32.94 28.12
C LEU A 214 -59.35 -34.43 27.79
N PRO A 215 -60.15 -35.16 28.58
CA PRO A 215 -60.62 -36.49 28.22
C PRO A 215 -61.60 -36.40 27.03
N ALA A 216 -61.61 -37.47 26.23
CA ALA A 216 -62.51 -37.70 25.12
C ALA A 216 -64.00 -37.71 25.52
#